data_AF-A0AAE2BPT5-F1
#
_entry.id   AF-A0AAE2BPT5-F1
#
_cell.length_a   1.000
_cell.length_b   1.000
_cell.length_c   1.000
_cell.angle_alpha   90.00
_cell.angle_beta   90.00
_cell.angle_gamma   90.00
#
_symmetry.space_group_name_H-M   'P 1'
#
loop_
_entity.id
_entity.type
_entity.pdbx_description
1 polymer ?
#
loop_
_entity_poly.entity_id
_entity_poly.type
_entity_poly.pdbx_seq_one_letter_code
_entity_poly.pdbx_strand_id
1 'polypeptide(L)'
;MYITSAIPTTAAMLYHFYKPLIGLRLLSRGGGKGKVSNESKKSKRRQRKLSPVQRLYETCKEVFADCGPGIVPSSEKVEKLAALLDGITQVDVGLRPSMPFFSSERASVITYLHLHECDKFSIGIFCLPPTSVIPLHNHPGMTVFSKLLFGTMHIKSYDWSDEVDKNTGGTMANGIDPKSYPDGLRLAKLKVNSEFTAPCGPSILYPTEGGNMHCFTARTACAVLDVLGPPYCDPEGRHCQYYEAVFSNI
;
A
#
# COMPACT_ATOMS: atom_id res chain seq x y z
N MET A 1 23.25 3.75 3.20
CA MET A 1 22.78 3.07 4.43
C MET A 1 22.79 1.59 4.15
N TYR A 2 23.31 0.75 5.04
CA TYR A 2 23.19 -0.70 4.86
C TYR A 2 21.91 -1.19 5.53
N ILE A 3 21.28 -2.18 4.90
CA ILE A 3 20.02 -2.76 5.35
C ILE A 3 20.20 -4.28 5.39
N THR A 4 19.70 -4.92 6.44
CA THR A 4 19.72 -6.38 6.62
C THR A 4 18.32 -6.91 6.91
N SER A 5 18.06 -8.19 6.63
CA SER A 5 16.78 -8.83 6.92
C SER A 5 16.52 -8.89 8.43
N ALA A 6 15.28 -8.66 8.84
CA ALA A 6 14.84 -8.76 10.24
C ALA A 6 13.66 -9.71 10.39
N ILE A 7 13.57 -10.37 11.55
CA ILE A 7 12.37 -11.10 11.97
C ILE A 7 11.44 -10.08 12.63
N PRO A 8 10.16 -9.96 12.21
CA PRO A 8 9.24 -9.02 12.83
C PRO A 8 9.10 -9.32 14.32
N THR A 9 9.20 -8.31 15.17
CA THR A 9 8.79 -8.44 16.56
C THR A 9 7.28 -8.72 16.60
N THR A 10 6.80 -9.49 17.59
CA THR A 10 5.40 -9.92 17.69
C THR A 10 4.39 -8.76 17.69
N ALA A 11 4.80 -7.54 18.06
CA ALA A 11 3.99 -6.32 17.96
C ALA A 11 3.74 -5.86 16.51
N ALA A 12 4.64 -6.17 15.57
CA ALA A 12 4.56 -5.76 14.17
C ALA A 12 3.61 -6.61 13.31
N MET A 13 3.15 -7.76 13.83
CA MET A 13 2.40 -8.78 13.06
C MET A 13 0.95 -8.96 13.52
N LEU A 14 0.47 -8.17 14.48
CA LEU A 14 -0.92 -8.26 14.95
C LEU A 14 -1.83 -7.34 14.15
N TYR A 15 -2.19 -7.79 12.94
CA TYR A 15 -3.30 -7.19 12.22
C TYR A 15 -4.60 -7.79 12.71
N HIS A 16 -5.45 -6.98 13.34
CA HIS A 16 -6.86 -7.35 13.47
C HIS A 16 -7.59 -7.01 12.17
N PHE A 17 -8.00 -8.04 11.43
CA PHE A 17 -8.87 -7.90 10.28
C PHE A 17 -10.30 -7.64 10.77
N TYR A 18 -10.79 -6.41 10.60
CA TYR A 18 -12.20 -6.10 10.82
C TYR A 18 -13.00 -6.32 9.54
N LYS A 19 -14.24 -6.83 9.69
CA LYS A 19 -15.22 -6.82 8.60
C LYS A 19 -15.45 -5.38 8.14
N PRO A 20 -15.65 -5.13 6.83
CA PRO A 20 -15.82 -3.78 6.30
C PRO A 20 -16.94 -3.05 7.03
N LEU A 21 -16.70 -1.78 7.37
CA LEU A 21 -17.67 -0.88 7.99
C LEU A 21 -18.96 -0.86 7.14
N ILE A 22 -20.12 -0.83 7.81
CA ILE A 22 -21.44 -0.81 7.18
C ILE A 22 -21.48 0.40 6.21
N GLY A 23 -21.54 0.14 4.90
CA GLY A 23 -21.54 1.16 3.85
C GLY A 23 -20.35 1.12 2.87
N LEU A 24 -19.28 0.38 3.18
CA LEU A 24 -18.13 0.17 2.27
C LEU A 24 -18.28 -1.02 1.32
N ARG A 25 -19.48 -1.57 1.16
CA ARG A 25 -19.71 -2.68 0.22
C ARG A 25 -19.51 -2.18 -1.21
N LEU A 26 -18.45 -2.64 -1.84
CA LEU A 26 -18.24 -2.54 -3.27
C LEU A 26 -19.37 -3.27 -3.99
N LEU A 27 -20.02 -2.59 -4.93
CA LEU A 27 -21.02 -3.18 -5.78
C LEU A 27 -20.30 -3.89 -6.92
N SER A 28 -20.13 -5.21 -6.81
CA SER A 28 -19.71 -6.03 -7.95
C SER A 28 -20.87 -6.10 -8.95
N ARG A 29 -20.65 -5.60 -10.17
CA ARG A 29 -21.58 -5.84 -11.28
C ARG A 29 -21.36 -7.27 -11.79
N GLY A 30 -22.00 -8.24 -11.14
CA GLY A 30 -22.08 -9.61 -11.64
C GLY A 30 -22.96 -9.72 -12.89
N GLY A 31 -22.42 -10.32 -13.95
CA GLY A 31 -23.13 -10.63 -15.19
C GLY A 31 -24.11 -11.79 -15.01
N GLY A 32 -25.34 -11.49 -14.58
CA GLY A 32 -26.45 -12.45 -14.58
C GLY A 32 -27.27 -12.34 -15.86
N LYS A 33 -27.22 -13.35 -16.74
CA LYS A 33 -28.20 -13.54 -17.82
C LYS A 33 -29.52 -14.03 -17.20
N GLY A 34 -30.38 -13.09 -16.82
CA GLY A 34 -31.78 -13.34 -16.48
C GLY A 34 -32.69 -12.73 -17.54
N LYS A 35 -33.36 -13.57 -18.33
CA LYS A 35 -34.51 -13.15 -19.17
C LYS A 35 -35.66 -12.79 -18.24
N VAL A 36 -36.06 -11.51 -18.20
CA VAL A 36 -37.40 -11.11 -17.74
C VAL A 36 -37.92 -10.01 -18.67
N SER A 37 -39.18 -10.19 -19.04
CA SER A 37 -39.97 -9.50 -20.04
C SER A 37 -40.07 -7.99 -19.84
N ASN A 38 -40.22 -7.34 -21.00
CA ASN A 38 -40.39 -5.91 -21.20
C ASN A 38 -41.78 -5.47 -20.74
N GLU A 39 -41.84 -4.48 -19.83
CA GLU A 39 -42.78 -3.35 -19.82
C GLU A 39 -42.87 -2.75 -18.40
N SER A 40 -42.95 -1.43 -18.31
CA SER A 40 -43.27 -0.62 -17.11
C SER A 40 -42.20 -0.27 -16.05
N LYS A 41 -40.93 -0.01 -16.42
CA LYS A 41 -40.00 0.76 -15.54
C LYS A 41 -39.29 1.94 -16.22
N LYS A 42 -39.98 2.61 -17.15
CA LYS A 42 -39.61 3.95 -17.63
C LYS A 42 -40.00 5.00 -16.57
N SER A 43 -39.25 5.08 -15.46
CA SER A 43 -39.15 6.28 -14.62
C SER A 43 -38.12 6.07 -13.49
N LYS A 44 -37.19 7.02 -13.35
CA LYS A 44 -36.18 7.14 -12.26
C LYS A 44 -34.95 6.20 -12.30
N ARG A 45 -34.23 6.13 -13.42
CA ARG A 45 -32.78 5.85 -13.35
C ARG A 45 -32.03 7.15 -13.07
N ARG A 46 -32.24 7.71 -11.87
CA ARG A 46 -31.36 8.77 -11.32
C ARG A 46 -29.95 8.17 -11.41
N GLN A 47 -29.05 8.74 -12.22
CA GLN A 47 -27.65 8.30 -12.27
C GLN A 47 -27.14 8.31 -10.82
N ARG A 48 -27.07 7.14 -10.18
CA ARG A 48 -26.53 7.02 -8.82
C ARG A 48 -25.07 7.40 -8.96
N LYS A 49 -24.72 8.62 -8.51
CA LYS A 49 -23.33 9.06 -8.42
C LYS A 49 -22.58 7.98 -7.63
N LEU A 50 -21.57 7.38 -8.26
CA LEU A 50 -20.78 6.33 -7.61
C LEU A 50 -20.15 6.90 -6.34
N SER A 51 -20.15 6.11 -5.26
CA SER A 51 -19.41 6.49 -4.06
C SER A 51 -17.93 6.64 -4.40
N PRO A 52 -17.16 7.48 -3.67
CA PRO A 52 -15.72 7.61 -3.89
C PRO A 52 -14.98 6.27 -3.85
N VAL A 53 -15.33 5.39 -2.90
CA VAL A 53 -14.76 4.03 -2.79
C VAL A 53 -15.07 3.18 -4.03
N GLN A 54 -16.29 3.28 -4.59
CA GLN A 54 -16.61 2.59 -5.84
C GLN A 54 -15.85 3.17 -7.04
N ARG A 55 -15.67 4.51 -7.10
CA ARG A 55 -14.85 5.13 -8.15
C ARG A 55 -13.39 4.69 -8.05
N LEU A 56 -12.86 4.58 -6.83
CA LEU A 56 -11.52 4.03 -6.58
C LEU A 56 -11.40 2.63 -7.14
N TYR A 57 -12.29 1.73 -6.75
CA TYR A 57 -12.31 0.35 -7.24
C TYR A 57 -12.38 0.24 -8.77
N GLU A 58 -13.29 0.96 -9.43
CA GLU A 58 -13.39 0.89 -10.90
C GLU A 58 -12.14 1.48 -11.57
N THR A 59 -11.56 2.55 -11.02
CA THR A 59 -10.31 3.12 -11.54
C THR A 59 -9.15 2.15 -11.37
N CYS A 60 -9.04 1.48 -10.21
CA CYS A 60 -8.02 0.45 -9.99
C CYS A 60 -8.14 -0.70 -11.00
N LYS A 61 -9.36 -1.14 -11.33
CA LYS A 61 -9.56 -2.17 -12.36
C LYS A 61 -9.00 -1.76 -13.73
N GLU A 62 -9.18 -0.51 -14.12
CA GLU A 62 -8.65 0.00 -15.40
C GLU A 62 -7.12 0.17 -15.35
N VAL A 63 -6.62 0.70 -14.24
CA VAL A 63 -5.19 0.98 -14.04
C VAL A 63 -4.38 -0.31 -13.99
N PHE A 64 -4.87 -1.32 -13.27
CA PHE A 64 -4.19 -2.59 -13.03
C PHE A 64 -4.66 -3.75 -13.92
N ALA A 65 -5.48 -3.49 -14.95
CA ALA A 65 -6.00 -4.53 -15.85
C ALA A 65 -4.89 -5.45 -16.40
N ASP A 66 -3.78 -4.83 -16.83
CA ASP A 66 -2.63 -5.49 -17.46
C ASP A 66 -1.45 -5.64 -16.49
N CYS A 67 -1.65 -5.38 -15.19
CA CYS A 67 -0.54 -5.43 -14.24
C CYS A 67 -0.10 -6.86 -13.92
N GLY A 68 1.13 -6.96 -13.45
CA GLY A 68 1.78 -8.17 -12.98
C GLY A 68 3.07 -7.79 -12.25
N PRO A 69 3.81 -8.76 -11.71
CA PRO A 69 5.06 -8.48 -11.01
C PRO A 69 6.04 -7.70 -11.90
N GLY A 70 6.47 -6.53 -11.44
CA GLY A 70 7.39 -5.65 -12.16
C GLY A 70 6.75 -4.83 -13.29
N ILE A 71 5.48 -5.06 -13.62
CA ILE A 71 4.78 -4.30 -14.67
C ILE A 71 4.14 -3.06 -14.06
N VAL A 72 4.75 -1.91 -14.33
CA VAL A 72 4.28 -0.59 -13.87
C VAL A 72 3.16 -0.09 -14.79
N PRO A 73 2.04 0.44 -14.26
CA PRO A 73 1.01 1.11 -15.08
C PRO A 73 1.59 2.29 -15.87
N SER A 74 0.97 2.64 -17.01
CA SER A 74 1.41 3.82 -17.79
C SER A 74 1.30 5.10 -16.96
N SER A 75 2.11 6.12 -17.29
CA SER A 75 2.08 7.42 -16.61
C SER A 75 0.67 8.03 -16.54
N GLU A 76 -0.10 7.97 -17.62
CA GLU A 76 -1.50 8.41 -17.65
C GLU A 76 -2.37 7.67 -16.62
N LYS A 77 -2.22 6.34 -16.51
CA LYS A 77 -2.95 5.52 -15.54
C LYS A 77 -2.51 5.85 -14.10
N VAL A 78 -1.21 6.06 -13.89
CA VAL A 78 -0.64 6.48 -12.59
C VAL A 78 -1.19 7.83 -12.17
N GLU A 79 -1.11 8.84 -13.04
CA GLU A 79 -1.63 10.19 -12.80
C GLU A 79 -3.13 10.19 -12.52
N LYS A 80 -3.90 9.40 -13.28
CA LYS A 80 -5.34 9.22 -13.07
C LYS A 80 -5.66 8.68 -11.67
N LEU A 81 -4.96 7.64 -11.23
CA LEU A 81 -5.19 7.06 -9.90
C LEU A 81 -4.70 7.99 -8.78
N ALA A 82 -3.56 8.64 -8.96
CA ALA A 82 -3.02 9.60 -8.00
C ALA A 82 -3.97 10.79 -7.82
N ALA A 83 -4.47 11.39 -8.90
CA ALA A 83 -5.43 12.50 -8.83
C ALA A 83 -6.76 12.08 -8.17
N LEU A 84 -7.22 10.85 -8.43
CA LEU A 84 -8.41 10.31 -7.77
C LEU A 84 -8.17 10.13 -6.26
N LEU A 85 -7.03 9.55 -5.88
CA LEU A 85 -6.65 9.34 -4.48
C LEU A 85 -6.52 10.67 -3.75
N ASP A 86 -5.89 11.68 -4.35
CA ASP A 86 -5.71 13.01 -3.75
C ASP A 86 -7.04 13.61 -3.22
N GLY A 87 -8.14 13.39 -3.95
CA GLY A 87 -9.48 13.80 -3.54
C GLY A 87 -10.20 12.92 -2.51
N ILE A 88 -9.65 11.76 -2.12
CA ILE A 88 -10.25 10.86 -1.13
C ILE A 88 -9.94 11.34 0.29
N THR A 89 -10.97 11.46 1.11
CA THR A 89 -10.87 11.85 2.52
C THR A 89 -11.24 10.70 3.46
N GLN A 90 -10.94 10.85 4.75
CA GLN A 90 -11.35 9.91 5.79
C GLN A 90 -12.87 9.64 5.82
N VAL A 91 -13.69 10.62 5.48
CA VAL A 91 -15.16 10.50 5.49
C VAL A 91 -15.64 9.59 4.35
N ASP A 92 -14.97 9.66 3.20
CA ASP A 92 -15.31 8.87 2.02
C ASP A 92 -15.13 7.37 2.23
N VAL A 93 -14.19 6.99 3.11
CA VAL A 93 -13.92 5.61 3.55
C VAL A 93 -14.54 5.31 4.93
N GLY A 94 -15.43 6.17 5.42
CA GLY A 94 -16.21 5.95 6.64
C GLY A 94 -15.42 6.02 7.95
N LEU A 95 -14.21 6.57 7.94
CA LEU A 95 -13.35 6.69 9.12
C LEU A 95 -13.60 7.96 9.91
N ARG A 96 -13.38 7.86 11.23
CA ARG A 96 -13.37 9.01 12.16
C ARG A 96 -12.19 8.84 13.11
N PRO A 97 -11.41 9.91 13.40
CA PRO A 97 -10.30 9.83 14.34
C PRO A 97 -10.67 9.34 15.75
N SER A 98 -11.94 9.50 16.15
CA SER A 98 -12.48 9.02 17.43
C SER A 98 -12.80 7.51 17.46
N MET A 99 -12.61 6.78 16.36
CA MET A 99 -12.84 5.34 16.36
C MET A 99 -11.85 4.61 17.27
N PRO A 100 -12.25 3.50 17.90
CA PRO A 100 -11.40 2.80 18.87
C PRO A 100 -10.08 2.27 18.31
N PHE A 101 -9.97 2.11 16.99
CA PHE A 101 -8.73 1.70 16.29
C PHE A 101 -7.59 2.71 16.42
N PHE A 102 -7.91 3.95 16.81
CA PHE A 102 -6.97 5.07 16.90
C PHE A 102 -6.65 5.48 18.34
N SER A 103 -7.27 4.82 19.33
CA SER A 103 -7.10 5.18 20.74
C SER A 103 -5.70 4.85 21.24
N SER A 104 -5.08 5.81 21.94
CA SER A 104 -3.83 5.63 22.67
C SER A 104 -3.98 4.82 23.95
N GLU A 105 -5.21 4.55 24.40
CA GLU A 105 -5.49 3.76 25.61
C GLU A 105 -5.38 2.25 25.35
N ARG A 106 -5.27 1.84 24.08
CA ARG A 106 -5.06 0.45 23.69
C ARG A 106 -3.58 0.21 23.45
N ALA A 107 -3.15 -1.05 23.59
CA ALA A 107 -1.87 -1.48 23.06
C ALA A 107 -1.75 -1.02 21.59
N SER A 108 -0.55 -0.62 21.16
CA SER A 108 -0.24 -0.09 19.82
C SER A 108 -0.41 -1.16 18.73
N VAL A 109 -1.65 -1.60 18.55
CA VAL A 109 -2.06 -2.64 17.62
C VAL A 109 -2.60 -1.95 16.37
N ILE A 110 -1.92 -2.17 15.25
CA ILE A 110 -2.30 -1.61 13.96
C ILE A 110 -3.49 -2.41 13.42
N THR A 111 -4.59 -1.72 13.13
CA THR A 111 -5.77 -2.35 12.53
C THR A 111 -5.70 -2.25 11.02
N TYR A 112 -5.95 -3.36 10.32
CA TYR A 112 -6.05 -3.36 8.85
C TYR A 112 -7.50 -3.52 8.43
N LEU A 113 -8.01 -2.54 7.69
CA LEU A 113 -9.34 -2.57 7.08
C LEU A 113 -9.20 -2.98 5.62
N HIS A 114 -9.55 -4.23 5.35
CA HIS A 114 -9.57 -4.78 4.01
C HIS A 114 -10.80 -4.27 3.23
N LEU A 115 -10.58 -3.62 2.09
CA LEU A 115 -11.66 -3.13 1.22
C LEU A 115 -11.86 -4.03 0.00
N HIS A 116 -10.78 -4.44 -0.63
CA HIS A 116 -10.80 -5.27 -1.82
C HIS A 116 -9.47 -6.00 -2.02
N GLU A 117 -9.53 -7.17 -2.64
CA GLU A 117 -8.36 -7.86 -3.19
C GLU A 117 -8.78 -8.75 -4.36
N CYS A 118 -7.89 -8.80 -5.34
CA CYS A 118 -7.85 -9.75 -6.44
C CYS A 118 -6.39 -9.91 -6.89
N ASP A 119 -6.12 -10.81 -7.83
CA ASP A 119 -4.77 -11.11 -8.32
C ASP A 119 -4.05 -9.88 -8.93
N LYS A 120 -4.82 -8.85 -9.32
CA LYS A 120 -4.29 -7.62 -9.95
C LYS A 120 -4.04 -6.50 -8.95
N PHE A 121 -4.88 -6.33 -7.93
CA PHE A 121 -4.69 -5.25 -6.97
C PHE A 121 -5.42 -5.51 -5.66
N SER A 122 -4.96 -4.86 -4.60
CA SER A 122 -5.66 -4.78 -3.33
C SER A 122 -5.83 -3.33 -2.90
N ILE A 123 -6.85 -3.10 -2.08
CA ILE A 123 -7.16 -1.82 -1.45
C ILE A 123 -7.34 -2.08 0.03
N GLY A 124 -6.53 -1.44 0.86
CA GLY A 124 -6.59 -1.58 2.31
C GLY A 124 -6.31 -0.28 3.02
N ILE A 125 -6.72 -0.20 4.29
CA ILE A 125 -6.42 0.95 5.14
C ILE A 125 -5.74 0.47 6.42
N PHE A 126 -4.55 0.99 6.69
CA PHE A 126 -3.90 0.85 7.98
C PHE A 126 -4.40 1.94 8.92
N CYS A 127 -4.87 1.54 10.09
CA CYS A 127 -5.27 2.42 11.18
C CYS A 127 -4.24 2.29 12.30
N LEU A 128 -3.47 3.36 12.52
CA LEU A 128 -2.34 3.39 13.44
C LEU A 128 -2.69 4.28 14.64
N PRO A 129 -2.78 3.72 15.85
CA PRO A 129 -2.70 4.51 17.08
C PRO A 129 -1.41 5.34 17.14
N PRO A 130 -1.36 6.43 17.92
CA PRO A 130 -0.12 7.18 18.14
C PRO A 130 1.02 6.24 18.55
N THR A 131 2.24 6.56 18.12
CA THR A 131 3.49 5.80 18.35
C THR A 131 3.61 4.44 17.65
N SER A 132 2.55 3.97 16.97
CA SER A 132 2.60 2.69 16.25
C SER A 132 3.56 2.75 15.06
N VAL A 133 4.20 1.63 14.76
CA VAL A 133 5.19 1.50 13.71
C VAL A 133 4.82 0.36 12.76
N ILE A 134 4.75 0.65 11.46
CA ILE A 134 4.91 -0.39 10.44
C ILE A 134 6.42 -0.45 10.16
N PRO A 135 7.11 -1.55 10.54
CA PRO A 135 8.56 -1.61 10.41
C PRO A 135 9.01 -1.52 8.95
N LEU A 136 10.30 -1.33 8.75
CA LEU A 136 10.87 -1.25 7.41
C LEU A 136 10.62 -2.56 6.66
N HIS A 137 9.96 -2.47 5.52
CA HIS A 137 9.61 -3.62 4.67
C HIS A 137 9.67 -3.24 3.19
N ASN A 138 9.79 -4.21 2.29
CA ASN A 138 9.80 -4.01 0.84
C ASN A 138 8.47 -4.37 0.18
N HIS A 139 8.31 -3.97 -1.09
CA HIS A 139 7.15 -4.29 -1.93
C HIS A 139 7.63 -4.91 -3.28
N PRO A 140 8.06 -6.18 -3.29
CA PRO A 140 8.79 -6.77 -4.42
C PRO A 140 7.93 -6.88 -5.69
N GLY A 141 8.35 -6.18 -6.74
CA GLY A 141 7.64 -6.20 -8.03
C GLY A 141 6.31 -5.44 -8.03
N MET A 142 6.06 -4.58 -7.04
CA MET A 142 4.79 -3.89 -6.86
C MET A 142 4.91 -2.40 -7.15
N THR A 143 3.82 -1.82 -7.66
CA THR A 143 3.57 -0.38 -7.62
C THR A 143 2.55 -0.11 -6.52
N VAL A 144 2.86 0.79 -5.59
CA VAL A 144 1.97 1.09 -4.46
C VAL A 144 1.67 2.57 -4.41
N PHE A 145 0.38 2.89 -4.31
CA PHE A 145 -0.12 4.24 -4.06
C PHE A 145 -0.55 4.32 -2.62
N SER A 146 -0.02 5.30 -1.88
CA SER A 146 -0.31 5.47 -0.46
C SER A 146 -0.83 6.88 -0.19
N LYS A 147 -1.90 7.00 0.61
CA LYS A 147 -2.45 8.29 1.01
C LYS A 147 -2.70 8.36 2.51
N LEU A 148 -2.06 9.33 3.16
CA LEU A 148 -2.37 9.70 4.53
C LEU A 148 -3.71 10.44 4.56
N LEU A 149 -4.74 9.77 5.06
CA LEU A 149 -6.12 10.30 5.12
C LEU A 149 -6.28 11.33 6.23
N PHE A 150 -5.58 11.13 7.36
CA PHE A 150 -5.46 12.07 8.47
C PHE A 150 -4.26 11.73 9.36
N GLY A 151 -3.91 12.68 10.22
CA GLY A 151 -2.84 12.52 11.22
C GLY A 151 -1.50 13.06 10.75
N THR A 152 -0.48 12.79 11.56
CA THR A 152 0.92 13.14 11.32
C THR A 152 1.76 11.87 11.42
N MET A 153 2.51 11.58 10.36
CA MET A 153 3.29 10.36 10.24
C MET A 153 4.71 10.68 9.80
N HIS A 154 5.68 10.10 10.48
CA HIS A 154 7.06 10.08 10.00
C HIS A 154 7.21 8.92 9.02
N ILE A 155 7.73 9.22 7.83
CA ILE A 155 7.98 8.23 6.77
C ILE A 155 9.48 8.23 6.50
N LYS A 156 10.06 7.02 6.53
CA LYS A 156 11.42 6.79 6.05
C LYS A 156 11.39 5.77 4.94
N SER A 157 12.01 6.07 3.80
CA SER A 157 12.02 5.17 2.65
C SER A 157 13.36 5.11 1.94
N TYR A 158 13.58 4.01 1.22
CA TYR A 158 14.82 3.64 0.59
C TYR A 158 14.58 2.89 -0.71
N ASP A 159 15.50 3.05 -1.66
CA ASP A 159 15.66 2.13 -2.78
C ASP A 159 17.02 1.45 -2.68
N TRP A 160 17.14 0.22 -3.20
CA TRP A 160 18.43 -0.43 -3.32
C TRP A 160 19.41 0.39 -4.19
N SER A 161 20.70 0.33 -3.86
CA SER A 161 21.75 0.98 -4.65
C SER A 161 22.27 0.03 -5.73
N ASP A 162 22.47 0.54 -6.96
CA ASP A 162 23.14 -0.17 -8.06
C ASP A 162 24.67 -0.26 -7.88
N GLU A 163 25.23 0.40 -6.86
CA GLU A 163 26.68 0.57 -6.70
C GLU A 163 27.43 -0.69 -6.22
N VAL A 164 26.71 -1.79 -5.93
CA VAL A 164 27.33 -3.02 -5.42
C VAL A 164 27.80 -3.98 -6.55
N ASP A 165 27.34 -3.77 -7.78
CA ASP A 165 27.66 -4.65 -8.92
C ASP A 165 29.01 -4.37 -9.60
N LYS A 166 29.78 -3.37 -9.14
CA LYS A 166 31.08 -3.03 -9.76
C LYS A 166 32.28 -3.81 -9.21
N ASN A 167 32.17 -4.42 -8.03
CA ASN A 167 33.28 -5.15 -7.40
C ASN A 167 33.15 -6.69 -7.49
N THR A 168 32.05 -7.20 -8.04
CA THR A 168 31.89 -8.62 -8.36
C THR A 168 31.45 -8.70 -9.81
N GLY A 169 32.34 -9.14 -10.71
CA GLY A 169 32.12 -9.11 -12.17
C GLY A 169 31.04 -10.09 -12.68
N GLY A 170 29.82 -10.00 -12.17
CA GLY A 170 28.68 -10.82 -12.55
C GLY A 170 27.65 -10.02 -13.35
N THR A 171 27.28 -10.53 -14.52
CA THR A 171 26.23 -10.00 -15.38
C THR A 171 24.83 -10.16 -14.76
N MET A 172 24.03 -9.10 -14.93
CA MET A 172 22.63 -8.93 -14.52
C MET A 172 21.72 -10.13 -14.81
N ALA A 173 20.99 -10.59 -13.80
CA ALA A 173 19.68 -11.22 -13.96
C ALA A 173 18.83 -11.01 -12.69
N ASN A 174 17.57 -10.60 -12.91
CA ASN A 174 16.52 -10.47 -11.90
C ASN A 174 16.44 -11.72 -11.00
N GLY A 175 16.68 -11.51 -9.70
CA GLY A 175 16.64 -12.55 -8.67
C GLY A 175 17.96 -12.62 -7.91
N ILE A 176 18.24 -11.61 -7.08
CA ILE A 176 19.43 -11.63 -6.22
C ILE A 176 19.18 -12.68 -5.13
N ASP A 177 19.94 -13.78 -5.18
CA ASP A 177 20.05 -14.77 -4.10
C ASP A 177 20.52 -14.06 -2.83
N PRO A 178 19.81 -14.15 -1.69
CA PRO A 178 20.26 -13.59 -0.41
C PRO A 178 21.69 -13.97 -0.02
N LYS A 179 22.24 -15.05 -0.60
CA LYS A 179 23.61 -15.54 -0.39
C LYS A 179 24.71 -14.72 -1.08
N SER A 180 24.39 -13.74 -1.94
CA SER A 180 25.41 -12.97 -2.66
C SER A 180 26.04 -11.83 -1.85
N TYR A 181 25.52 -11.55 -0.64
CA TYR A 181 26.11 -10.56 0.26
C TYR A 181 26.77 -11.27 1.45
N PRO A 182 28.09 -11.10 1.68
CA PRO A 182 28.86 -11.86 2.67
C PRO A 182 28.26 -11.85 4.09
N ASP A 183 27.52 -10.78 4.44
CA ASP A 183 26.92 -10.58 5.76
C ASP A 183 25.39 -10.36 5.70
N GLY A 184 24.74 -10.61 4.55
CA GLY A 184 23.32 -10.27 4.33
C GLY A 184 23.04 -8.75 4.25
N LEU A 185 24.08 -7.92 4.34
CA LEU A 185 24.01 -6.46 4.24
C LEU A 185 23.95 -6.00 2.78
N ARG A 186 22.94 -5.20 2.45
CA ARG A 186 22.82 -4.58 1.13
C ARG A 186 22.72 -3.06 1.23
N LEU A 187 23.41 -2.37 0.33
CA LEU A 187 23.43 -0.90 0.28
C LEU A 187 22.11 -0.37 -0.28
N ALA A 188 21.55 0.63 0.40
CA ALA A 188 20.36 1.35 -0.02
C ALA A 188 20.54 2.87 0.08
N LYS A 189 19.88 3.58 -0.84
CA LYS A 189 19.83 5.04 -0.95
C LYS A 189 18.57 5.54 -0.24
N LEU A 190 18.74 6.50 0.67
CA LEU A 190 17.62 7.17 1.34
C LEU A 190 16.83 8.00 0.34
N LYS A 191 15.50 7.87 0.36
CA LYS A 191 14.58 8.59 -0.53
C LYS A 191 13.73 9.60 0.24
N VAL A 192 13.18 9.17 1.36
CA VAL A 192 12.38 10.02 2.25
C VAL A 192 12.84 9.81 3.70
N ASN A 193 12.90 10.89 4.47
CA ASN A 193 13.04 10.87 5.93
C ASN A 193 12.41 12.15 6.48
N SER A 194 11.09 12.19 6.50
CA SER A 194 10.34 13.40 6.83
C SER A 194 9.04 13.07 7.53
N GLU A 195 8.51 14.03 8.27
CA GLU A 195 7.14 14.02 8.75
C GLU A 195 6.19 14.57 7.68
N PHE A 196 5.02 13.95 7.59
CA PHE A 196 3.93 14.35 6.72
C PHE A 196 2.69 14.51 7.59
N THR A 197 1.96 15.61 7.40
CA THR A 197 0.69 15.89 8.08
C THR A 197 -0.40 16.05 7.03
N ALA A 198 -1.53 15.37 7.23
CA ALA A 198 -2.68 15.54 6.37
C ALA A 198 -3.32 16.95 6.55
N PRO A 199 -3.87 17.56 5.48
CA PRO A 199 -3.96 17.03 4.12
C PRO A 199 -2.62 17.07 3.39
N CYS A 200 -2.28 15.96 2.73
CA CYS A 200 -1.16 15.86 1.80
C CYS A 200 -1.54 14.96 0.62
N GLY A 201 -0.82 15.13 -0.49
CA GLY A 201 -1.03 14.33 -1.69
C GLY A 201 -0.58 12.87 -1.48
N PRO A 202 -1.02 11.95 -2.37
CA PRO A 202 -0.58 10.56 -2.32
C PRO A 202 0.91 10.45 -2.68
N SER A 203 1.58 9.48 -2.09
CA SER A 203 2.90 9.02 -2.53
C SER A 203 2.76 7.78 -3.41
N ILE A 204 3.78 7.55 -4.24
CA ILE A 204 3.83 6.42 -5.16
C ILE A 204 5.23 5.82 -5.05
N LEU A 205 5.29 4.52 -4.85
CA LEU A 205 6.51 3.73 -5.01
C LEU A 205 6.35 2.75 -6.17
N TYR A 206 7.48 2.41 -6.76
CA TYR A 206 7.63 1.50 -7.88
C TYR A 206 8.49 0.30 -7.46
N PRO A 207 8.62 -0.74 -8.32
CA PRO A 207 9.40 -1.93 -7.99
C PRO A 207 10.86 -1.65 -7.59
N THR A 208 11.47 -0.60 -8.14
CA THR A 208 12.89 -0.27 -7.92
C THR A 208 13.14 1.20 -7.60
N GLU A 209 12.10 2.03 -7.53
CA GLU A 209 12.23 3.48 -7.33
C GLU A 209 11.09 4.04 -6.47
N GLY A 210 11.30 5.24 -5.92
CA GLY A 210 10.28 5.95 -5.12
C GLY A 210 10.24 5.54 -3.65
N GLY A 211 11.20 4.72 -3.20
CA GLY A 211 11.25 4.22 -1.83
C GLY A 211 10.52 2.89 -1.69
N ASN A 212 10.91 1.88 -2.50
CA ASN A 212 10.30 0.55 -2.48
C ASN A 212 10.34 -0.09 -1.09
N MET A 213 11.37 0.21 -0.29
CA MET A 213 11.37 -0.11 1.13
C MET A 213 10.99 1.10 1.96
N HIS A 214 10.05 0.96 2.88
CA HIS A 214 9.69 2.05 3.78
C HIS A 214 9.27 1.58 5.17
N CYS A 215 9.36 2.48 6.14
CA CYS A 215 8.72 2.35 7.44
C CYS A 215 7.83 3.55 7.74
N PHE A 216 6.75 3.29 8.45
CA PHE A 216 5.83 4.31 8.93
C PHE A 216 5.88 4.39 10.45
N THR A 217 5.95 5.59 10.99
CA THR A 217 5.88 5.83 12.44
C THR A 217 4.84 6.90 12.71
N ALA A 218 3.72 6.50 13.31
CA ALA A 218 2.62 7.39 13.62
C ALA A 218 3.02 8.36 14.76
N ARG A 219 3.01 9.67 14.50
CA ARG A 219 3.23 10.70 15.53
C ARG A 219 1.92 11.03 16.25
N THR A 220 0.84 11.08 15.51
CA THR A 220 -0.53 11.12 16.02
C THR A 220 -1.29 9.88 15.51
N ALA A 221 -2.56 9.74 15.86
CA ALA A 221 -3.39 8.73 15.23
C ALA A 221 -3.44 8.98 13.71
N CYS A 222 -3.14 7.94 12.93
CA CYS A 222 -3.07 8.04 11.46
C CYS A 222 -3.95 6.98 10.80
N ALA A 223 -4.51 7.33 9.65
CA ALA A 223 -5.08 6.36 8.71
C ALA A 223 -4.40 6.49 7.36
N VAL A 224 -3.93 5.38 6.81
CA VAL A 224 -3.19 5.32 5.55
C VAL A 224 -3.93 4.39 4.60
N LEU A 225 -4.43 4.94 3.50
CA LEU A 225 -5.06 4.18 2.42
C LEU A 225 -3.99 3.74 1.44
N ASP A 226 -3.84 2.42 1.26
CA ASP A 226 -2.91 1.83 0.32
C ASP A 226 -3.66 1.09 -0.81
N VAL A 227 -3.14 1.27 -2.03
CA VAL A 227 -3.53 0.50 -3.22
C VAL A 227 -2.27 -0.17 -3.77
N LEU A 228 -2.26 -1.50 -3.75
CA LEU A 228 -1.11 -2.32 -4.17
C LEU A 228 -1.41 -2.96 -5.51
N GLY A 229 -0.48 -2.89 -6.47
CA GLY A 229 -0.60 -3.56 -7.76
C GLY A 229 0.72 -4.20 -8.22
N PRO A 230 0.79 -5.55 -8.31
CA PRO A 230 -0.12 -6.53 -7.71
C PRO A 230 0.00 -6.58 -6.17
N PRO A 231 -0.85 -7.34 -5.46
CA PRO A 231 -0.66 -7.63 -4.04
C PRO A 231 0.55 -8.56 -3.78
N TYR A 232 0.93 -8.66 -2.50
CA TYR A 232 1.81 -9.72 -2.01
C TYR A 232 1.25 -11.11 -2.34
N CYS A 233 2.13 -12.07 -2.56
CA CYS A 233 1.80 -13.47 -2.84
C CYS A 233 3.02 -14.35 -2.55
N ASP A 234 3.03 -15.02 -1.39
CA ASP A 234 4.16 -15.87 -0.96
C ASP A 234 4.46 -17.00 -1.96
N PRO A 235 3.48 -17.75 -2.50
CA PRO A 235 3.74 -18.79 -3.50
C PRO A 235 4.41 -18.28 -4.78
N GLU A 236 4.19 -17.02 -5.13
CA GLU A 236 4.80 -16.37 -6.30
C GLU A 236 6.05 -15.55 -5.94
N GLY A 237 6.60 -15.75 -4.74
CA GLY A 237 7.83 -15.12 -4.28
C GLY A 237 7.70 -13.64 -3.91
N ARG A 238 6.48 -13.07 -3.91
CA ARG A 238 6.20 -11.68 -3.49
C ARG A 238 5.84 -11.63 -2.02
N HIS A 239 6.75 -12.04 -1.15
CA HIS A 239 6.57 -11.96 0.29
C HIS A 239 6.96 -10.55 0.79
N CYS A 240 6.28 -10.10 1.84
CA CYS A 240 6.68 -8.88 2.56
C CYS A 240 7.91 -9.21 3.41
N GLN A 241 9.09 -8.76 2.97
CA GLN A 241 10.33 -8.94 3.73
C GLN A 241 10.55 -7.71 4.61
N TYR A 242 10.86 -7.96 5.88
CA TYR A 242 11.20 -6.92 6.84
C TYR A 242 12.71 -6.75 6.96
N TYR A 243 13.11 -5.54 7.33
CA TYR A 243 14.50 -5.15 7.42
C TYR A 243 14.79 -4.23 8.61
N GLU A 244 16.07 -4.13 8.93
CA GLU A 244 16.62 -3.12 9.83
C GLU A 244 17.69 -2.31 9.11
N ALA A 245 17.66 -0.99 9.30
CA ALA A 245 18.70 -0.10 8.80
C ALA A 245 19.86 -0.05 9.81
N VAL A 246 21.06 -0.40 9.36
CA VAL A 246 22.26 -0.41 10.18
C VAL A 246 23.28 0.61 9.65
N PHE A 247 23.84 1.39 10.57
CA PHE A 247 25.01 2.21 10.28
C PHE A 247 26.23 1.31 10.27
N SER A 248 26.87 1.14 9.13
CA SER A 248 28.20 0.54 9.06
C SER A 248 29.24 1.65 9.13
N ASN A 249 30.16 1.59 10.09
CA ASN A 249 31.37 2.43 10.11
C ASN A 249 32.47 1.90 9.17
N ILE A 250 32.09 1.24 8.07
CA ILE A 250 33.05 0.77 7.06
C ILE A 250 33.60 1.99 6.31
#